data_AF-A0AB36KK37-F1
#
_entry.id   AF-A0AB36KK37-F1
#
_cell.length_a   1.000
_cell.length_b   1.000
_cell.length_c   1.000
_cell.angle_alpha   90.00
_cell.angle_beta   90.00
_cell.angle_gamma   90.00
#
_symmetry.space_group_name_H-M   'P 1'
#
loop_
_entity.id
_entity.type
_entity.pdbx_description
1 polymer ?
#
loop_
_entity_poly.entity_id
_entity_poly.type
_entity_poly.pdbx_seq_one_letter_code
_entity_poly.pdbx_strand_id
1 'polypeptide(L)' 'MHEQIIALKGGGCSIAETARLAGVSVSQVKRVWAQNQAKVKIGYLGEGAPKTASEYMGDY' A
#
# COMPACT_ATOMS: atom_id res chain seq x y z
N MET A 1 -1.53 12.08 4.78
CA MET A 1 -2.56 11.26 4.09
C MET A 1 -2.16 9.78 3.99
N HIS A 2 -0.98 9.44 3.43
CA HIS A 2 -0.55 8.04 3.33
C HIS A 2 -0.44 7.32 4.68
N GLU A 3 0.08 7.99 5.70
CA GLU A 3 0.21 7.43 7.04
C GLU A 3 -1.13 7.16 7.72
N GLN A 4 -2.14 8.00 7.51
CA GLN A 4 -3.50 7.75 8.01
C GLN A 4 -4.11 6.50 7.36
N ILE A 5 -3.93 6.33 6.05
CA ILE A 5 -4.39 5.13 5.34
C ILE A 5 -3.70 3.89 5.89
N ILE A 6 -2.39 3.95 6.13
CA ILE A 6 -1.60 2.84 6.69
C ILE A 6 -2.02 2.54 8.13
N ALA A 7 -2.25 3.56 8.96
CA ALA A 7 -2.69 3.39 10.35
C ALA A 7 -4.09 2.76 10.44
N LEU A 8 -5.04 3.25 9.63
CA LEU A 8 -6.40 2.72 9.57
C LEU A 8 -6.42 1.28 9.02
N LYS A 9 -5.69 1.01 7.93
CA LYS A 9 -5.58 -0.34 7.37
C LYS A 9 -4.83 -1.31 8.28
N GLY A 10 -3.77 -0.83 8.94
CA GLY A 10 -3.01 -1.59 9.93
C GLY A 10 -3.84 -1.93 11.17
N GLY A 11 -4.76 -1.04 11.56
CA GLY A 11 -5.75 -1.26 12.62
C GLY A 11 -6.92 -2.17 12.24
N GLY A 12 -6.92 -2.78 11.05
CA GLY A 12 -7.97 -3.71 10.60
C GLY A 12 -9.19 -3.05 9.94
N CYS A 13 -9.13 -1.74 9.67
CA CYS A 13 -10.23 -1.03 9.02
C CYS A 13 -10.41 -1.50 7.55
N SER A 14 -11.65 -1.49 7.06
CA SER A 14 -11.97 -1.87 5.68
C SER A 14 -11.55 -0.78 4.69
N ILE A 15 -11.37 -1.12 3.41
CA ILE A 15 -10.88 -0.16 2.40
C ILE A 15 -11.89 0.98 2.18
N ALA A 16 -13.18 0.67 2.14
CA ALA A 16 -14.25 1.65 1.99
C ALA A 16 -14.31 2.59 3.22
N GLU A 17 -14.15 2.03 4.42
CA GLU A 17 -14.17 2.83 5.64
C GLU A 17 -12.92 3.72 5.76
N THR A 18 -11.76 3.18 5.40
CA THR A 18 -10.51 3.96 5.32
C THR A 18 -10.62 5.10 4.30
N ALA A 19 -11.28 4.84 3.16
CA ALA A 19 -11.52 5.84 2.13
C ALA A 19 -12.41 6.99 2.65
N ARG A 20 -13.50 6.65 3.37
CA ARG A 20 -14.38 7.64 4.00
C ARG A 20 -13.67 8.45 5.07
N LEU A 21 -12.91 7.80 5.96
CA LEU A 21 -12.24 8.44 7.09
C LEU A 21 -11.06 9.32 6.65
N ALA A 22 -10.29 8.89 5.65
CA ALA A 22 -9.18 9.65 5.10
C ALA A 22 -9.60 10.65 4.01
N GLY A 23 -10.89 10.68 3.61
CA GLY A 23 -11.40 11.56 2.56
C GLY A 23 -10.83 11.29 1.17
N VAL A 24 -10.52 10.02 0.87
CA VAL A 24 -9.87 9.60 -0.39
C VAL A 24 -10.71 8.58 -1.14
N SER A 25 -10.39 8.38 -2.42
CA SER A 25 -11.00 7.28 -3.18
C SER A 25 -10.48 5.90 -2.73
N VAL A 26 -11.34 4.89 -2.87
CA VAL A 26 -11.00 3.46 -2.65
C VAL A 26 -9.77 3.04 -3.48
N SER A 27 -9.65 3.53 -4.71
CA SER A 27 -8.50 3.27 -5.59
C SER A 27 -7.19 3.80 -5.01
N GLN A 28 -7.24 4.93 -4.32
CA GLN A 28 -6.07 5.54 -3.70
C GLN A 28 -5.64 4.76 -2.45
N VAL A 29 -6.59 4.33 -1.61
CA VAL A 29 -6.34 3.43 -0.47
C VAL A 29 -5.66 2.14 -0.94
N LYS A 30 -6.16 1.51 -2.01
CA LYS A 30 -5.58 0.29 -2.58
C LYS A 30 -4.12 0.49 -3.01
N ARG A 31 -3.81 1.57 -3.74
CA ARG A 31 -2.43 1.86 -4.18
C ARG A 31 -1.49 2.04 -3.00
N VAL A 32 -1.90 2.84 -2.01
CA VAL A 32 -1.08 3.18 -0.85
C VAL A 32 -0.83 1.95 0.02
N TRP A 33 -1.86 1.13 0.23
CA TRP A 33 -1.73 -0.12 0.97
C TRP A 33 -0.82 -1.13 0.25
N ALA A 34 -0.94 -1.25 -1.08
CA ALA A 34 -0.06 -2.10 -1.87
C ALA A 34 1.41 -1.63 -1.80
N GLN A 35 1.64 -0.32 -1.89
CA GLN A 35 2.98 0.26 -1.71
C GLN A 35 3.53 0.01 -0.29
N ASN A 36 2.70 0.10 0.74
CA ASN A 36 3.09 -0.20 2.11
C ASN A 36 3.45 -1.68 2.29
N GLN A 37 2.63 -2.58 1.76
CA GLN A 37 2.88 -4.03 1.76
C GLN A 37 4.17 -4.38 1.00
N ALA A 38 4.43 -3.74 -0.13
CA ALA A 38 5.66 -3.91 -0.88
C ALA A 38 6.88 -3.47 -0.05
N LYS A 39 6.83 -2.28 0.55
CA LYS A 39 7.88 -1.78 1.46
C LYS A 39 8.14 -2.73 2.63
N VAL A 40 7.09 -3.27 3.25
CA VAL A 40 7.22 -4.26 4.32
C VAL A 40 7.88 -5.53 3.81
N LYS A 41 7.45 -6.09 2.67
CA LYS A 41 8.08 -7.26 2.05
C LYS A 41 9.57 -7.06 1.77
N ILE A 42 9.94 -5.86 1.31
CA ILE A 42 11.32 -5.48 1.04
C ILE A 42 12.15 -5.37 2.33
N GLY A 43 11.56 -4.90 3.42
CA GLY A 43 12.22 -4.85 4.74
C GLY A 43 12.47 -6.23 5.36
N TYR A 44 11.64 -7.24 5.08
CA TYR A 44 11.80 -8.60 5.60
C TYR A 44 12.76 -9.48 4.77
N LEU A 45 13.05 -9.11 3.52
CA LEU A 45 13.87 -9.93 2.61
C LEU A 45 15.36 -9.52 2.56
N GLY A 46 15.78 -8.52 3.34
CA GLY A 46 17.17 -8.05 3.38
C GLY A 46 17.55 -7.28 2.10
N GLU A 47 18.03 -6.06 2.28
CA GLU A 47 18.82 -5.26 1.33
C GLU A 47 18.61 -5.59 -0.18
N GLY A 48 17.41 -5.30 -0.69
CA GLY A 48 17.13 -5.32 -2.12
C GLY A 48 16.22 -4.15 -2.45
N ALA A 49 16.69 -3.24 -3.30
CA ALA A 49 15.98 -2.02 -3.67
C ALA A 49 14.49 -2.29 -3.99
N PRO A 50 13.58 -1.37 -3.62
CA PRO A 50 12.16 -1.59 -3.78
C PRO A 50 11.78 -1.70 -5.25
N LYS A 51 11.61 -2.93 -5.75
CA LYS A 51 11.16 -3.14 -7.12
C LYS A 51 9.75 -2.62 -7.29
N THR A 52 9.61 -1.62 -8.16
CA THR A 52 8.34 -0.94 -8.43
C THR A 52 7.38 -1.89 -9.14
N ALA A 53 6.07 -1.65 -9.05
CA ALA A 53 5.04 -2.50 -9.65
C ALA A 53 5.22 -2.72 -11.17
N SER A 54 6.00 -1.88 -11.85
CA SER A 54 6.39 -2.03 -13.26
C SER A 54 7.37 -3.21 -13.49
N GLU A 55 8.18 -3.61 -12.51
CA GLU A 55 9.14 -4.73 -12.64
C GLU A 55 8.49 -6.10 -12.47
N TYR A 56 7.24 -6.18 -11.99
CA TYR A 56 6.47 -7.43 -11.86
C TYR A 56 5.56 -7.70 -13.06
N MET A 57 5.39 -6.73 -13.96
CA MET A 57 4.74 -6.92 -15.24
C MET A 57 5.87 -7.19 -16.24
N GLY A 58 6.24 -8.46 -16.41
CA GLY A 58 7.14 -8.85 -17.49
C GLY A 58 6.58 -8.34 -18.82
N ASP A 59 7.46 -7.88 -19.70
CA ASP A 59 7.13 -7.54 -21.07
C ASP A 59 6.40 -8.74 -21.69
N TYR A 60 5.14 -8.51 -22.08
CA TYR A 60 4.34 -9.48 -22.84
C TYR A 60 4.91 -9.68 -24.24
#